data_AF-A0A5J4QBW1-F1
#
_entry.id   AF-A0A5J4QBW1-F1
#
_cell.length_a   1.000
_cell.length_b   1.000
_cell.length_c   1.000
_cell.angle_alpha   90.00
_cell.angle_beta   90.00
_cell.angle_gamma   90.00
#
_symmetry.space_group_name_H-M   'P 1'
#
loop_
_entity.id
_entity.type
_entity.pdbx_description
1 polymer ?
#
loop_
_entity_poly.entity_id
_entity_poly.type
_entity_poly.pdbx_seq_one_letter_code
_entity_poly.pdbx_strand_id
1 'polypeptide(L)'
;MMTLHTNSKDFAELIRLAATRFNIALEYIEKDYWITLVLSRLAYSSYAESVVFKGGTALFKGYRLINRFSEDIDIATINENLSGNALKTKIRAIEKSITAELTEIIEPELTSKGSMFRKSIFQYPHTIADRLNVNVQKRIIVEINSFANPYPYVSQSITSFIVDFLLETNQPEAVEQYGLQSFFLNVLDKR
;
A
#
# COMPACT_ATOMS: atom_id res chain seq x y z
N MET A 1 -11.24 14.61 -11.01
CA MET A 1 -11.22 13.44 -10.12
C MET A 1 -10.76 13.91 -8.75
N MET A 2 -11.46 13.53 -7.68
CA MET A 2 -11.16 13.98 -6.31
C MET A 2 -10.71 12.76 -5.49
N THR A 3 -9.55 12.80 -4.85
CA THR A 3 -9.08 11.65 -4.06
C THR A 3 -9.97 11.42 -2.84
N LEU A 4 -10.42 10.18 -2.57
CA LEU A 4 -11.41 9.90 -1.52
C LEU A 4 -11.06 10.52 -0.16
N HIS A 5 -9.83 10.33 0.31
CA HIS A 5 -9.40 10.80 1.63
C HIS A 5 -9.43 12.34 1.79
N THR A 6 -9.53 13.12 0.71
CA THR A 6 -9.67 14.58 0.82
C THR A 6 -11.11 15.01 1.16
N ASN A 7 -12.09 14.12 0.97
CA ASN A 7 -13.45 14.30 1.48
C ASN A 7 -13.63 13.45 2.74
N SER A 8 -13.33 14.06 3.89
CA SER A 8 -13.34 13.38 5.19
C SER A 8 -14.70 12.78 5.58
N LYS A 9 -15.81 13.36 5.10
CA LYS A 9 -17.15 12.84 5.37
C LYS A 9 -17.39 11.54 4.62
N ASP A 10 -17.19 11.56 3.31
CA ASP A 10 -17.41 10.38 2.45
C ASP A 10 -16.41 9.28 2.80
N PHE A 11 -15.15 9.64 3.06
CA PHE A 11 -14.13 8.67 3.44
C PHE A 11 -14.48 7.95 4.75
N ALA A 12 -14.86 8.70 5.80
CA ALA A 12 -15.26 8.11 7.07
C ALA A 12 -16.52 7.23 6.94
N GLU A 13 -17.46 7.63 6.08
CA GLU A 13 -18.69 6.86 5.85
C GLU A 13 -18.42 5.56 5.10
N LEU A 14 -17.65 5.61 4.01
CA LEU A 14 -17.29 4.41 3.25
C LEU A 14 -16.46 3.43 4.08
N ILE A 15 -15.59 3.92 4.97
CA ILE A 15 -14.89 3.06 5.93
C ILE A 15 -15.91 2.34 6.84
N ARG A 16 -16.88 3.06 7.42
CA ARG A 16 -17.91 2.46 8.29
C ARG A 16 -18.76 1.42 7.58
N LEU A 17 -19.19 1.73 6.36
CA LEU A 17 -20.05 0.85 5.57
C LEU A 17 -19.30 -0.42 5.16
N ALA A 18 -18.07 -0.30 4.65
CA ALA A 18 -17.24 -1.44 4.28
C ALA A 18 -16.89 -2.30 5.50
N ALA A 19 -16.49 -1.69 6.62
CA ALA A 19 -16.22 -2.37 7.89
C ALA A 19 -17.41 -3.20 8.36
N THR A 20 -18.61 -2.62 8.33
CA THR A 20 -19.86 -3.30 8.69
C THR A 20 -20.16 -4.46 7.74
N ARG A 21 -20.02 -4.22 6.42
CA ARG A 21 -20.34 -5.21 5.38
C ARG A 21 -19.44 -6.44 5.43
N PHE A 22 -18.15 -6.26 5.72
CA PHE A 22 -17.16 -7.33 5.74
C PHE A 22 -16.85 -7.87 7.14
N ASN A 23 -17.45 -7.28 8.18
CA ASN A 23 -17.16 -7.59 9.59
C ASN A 23 -15.66 -7.45 9.90
N ILE A 24 -15.07 -6.32 9.49
CA ILE A 24 -13.66 -5.95 9.66
C ILE A 24 -13.60 -4.67 10.50
N ALA A 25 -12.60 -4.55 11.38
CA ALA A 25 -12.41 -3.34 12.17
C ALA A 25 -12.16 -2.11 11.29
N LEU A 26 -12.70 -0.95 11.69
CA LEU A 26 -12.62 0.31 10.93
C LEU A 26 -11.17 0.68 10.57
N GLU A 27 -10.26 0.49 11.53
CA GLU A 27 -8.85 0.83 11.42
C GLU A 27 -8.14 -0.03 10.35
N TYR A 28 -8.62 -1.25 10.13
CA TYR A 28 -8.07 -2.12 9.09
C TYR A 28 -8.58 -1.76 7.70
N ILE A 29 -9.82 -1.29 7.57
CA ILE A 29 -10.34 -0.76 6.30
C ILE A 29 -9.62 0.54 5.93
N GLU A 30 -9.41 1.45 6.88
CA GLU A 30 -8.66 2.69 6.65
C GLU A 30 -7.21 2.37 6.27
N LYS A 31 -6.54 1.45 6.99
CA LYS A 31 -5.17 1.03 6.67
C LYS A 31 -5.08 0.36 5.29
N ASP A 32 -6.04 -0.48 4.94
CA ASP A 32 -6.11 -1.12 3.62
C ASP A 32 -6.20 -0.09 2.49
N TYR A 33 -6.99 0.98 2.67
CA TYR A 33 -7.07 2.09 1.73
C TYR A 33 -5.70 2.77 1.55
N TRP A 34 -5.00 3.11 2.65
CA TRP A 34 -3.70 3.77 2.56
C TRP A 34 -2.62 2.90 1.93
N ILE A 35 -2.60 1.60 2.23
CA ILE A 35 -1.72 0.64 1.56
C ILE A 35 -2.02 0.60 0.06
N THR A 36 -3.30 0.51 -0.31
CA THR A 36 -3.72 0.46 -1.72
C THR A 36 -3.35 1.75 -2.47
N LEU A 37 -3.45 2.91 -1.82
CA LEU A 37 -3.04 4.20 -2.38
C LEU A 37 -1.53 4.27 -2.63
N VAL A 38 -0.71 3.75 -1.71
CA VAL A 38 0.75 3.68 -1.90
C VAL A 38 1.10 2.74 -3.05
N LEU A 39 0.43 1.59 -3.14
CA LEU A 39 0.62 0.64 -4.24
C LEU A 39 0.14 1.20 -5.59
N SER A 40 -0.94 1.98 -5.61
CA SER A 40 -1.43 2.61 -6.85
C SER A 40 -0.44 3.65 -7.36
N ARG A 41 0.13 4.46 -6.46
CA ARG A 41 1.23 5.38 -6.81
C ARG A 41 2.43 4.64 -7.36
N LEU A 42 2.77 3.48 -6.79
CA LEU A 42 3.86 2.65 -7.32
C LEU A 42 3.55 2.18 -8.75
N ALA A 43 2.34 1.67 -8.99
CA ALA A 43 1.88 1.19 -10.28
C ALA A 43 1.85 2.28 -11.37
N TYR A 44 1.52 3.52 -10.99
CA TYR A 44 1.50 4.67 -11.91
C TYR A 44 2.82 5.45 -11.94
N SER A 45 3.84 5.04 -11.18
CA SER A 45 5.16 5.67 -11.21
C SER A 45 6.01 5.16 -12.38
N SER A 46 7.07 5.89 -12.71
CA SER A 46 8.10 5.44 -13.65
C SER A 46 8.87 4.19 -13.18
N TYR A 47 8.60 3.68 -11.98
CA TYR A 47 9.31 2.55 -11.39
C TYR A 47 8.54 1.24 -11.47
N ALA A 48 7.27 1.24 -11.90
CA ALA A 48 6.38 0.07 -11.86
C ALA A 48 6.97 -1.20 -12.50
N GLU A 49 7.64 -1.04 -13.65
CA GLU A 49 8.28 -2.15 -14.37
C GLU A 49 9.61 -2.59 -13.76
N SER A 50 10.17 -1.81 -12.83
CA SER A 50 11.48 -2.02 -12.24
C SER A 50 11.43 -2.53 -10.80
N VAL A 51 10.25 -2.95 -10.35
CA VAL A 51 9.97 -3.42 -8.99
C VAL A 51 9.02 -4.61 -9.00
N VAL A 52 9.04 -5.38 -7.92
CA VAL A 52 8.12 -6.47 -7.64
C VAL A 52 7.60 -6.32 -6.22
N PHE A 53 6.28 -6.35 -6.06
CA PHE A 53 5.62 -6.40 -4.77
C PHE A 53 5.63 -7.83 -4.23
N LYS A 54 6.03 -8.01 -2.98
CA LYS A 54 6.23 -9.32 -2.34
C LYS A 54 5.71 -9.34 -0.91
N GLY A 55 5.96 -10.45 -0.21
CA GLY A 55 5.63 -10.60 1.20
C GLY A 55 4.15 -10.92 1.47
N GLY A 56 3.76 -10.80 2.73
CA GLY A 56 2.41 -11.18 3.18
C GLY A 56 1.32 -10.32 2.54
N THR A 57 1.53 -9.01 2.46
CA THR A 57 0.56 -8.07 1.88
C THR A 57 0.36 -8.32 0.38
N ALA A 58 1.39 -8.76 -0.33
CA ALA A 58 1.26 -9.20 -1.72
C ALA A 58 0.45 -10.49 -1.87
N LEU A 59 0.63 -11.46 -0.97
CA LEU A 59 -0.19 -12.67 -0.93
C LEU A 59 -1.67 -12.37 -0.64
N PHE A 60 -1.93 -11.41 0.24
CA PHE A 60 -3.27 -10.94 0.55
C PHE A 60 -3.90 -10.20 -0.64
N LYS A 61 -3.25 -9.15 -1.16
CA LYS A 61 -3.83 -8.29 -2.21
C LYS A 61 -3.82 -8.91 -3.60
N GLY A 62 -2.73 -9.58 -3.98
CA GLY A 62 -2.57 -10.14 -5.32
C GLY A 62 -3.19 -11.53 -5.50
N TYR A 63 -3.35 -12.30 -4.42
CA TYR A 63 -3.84 -13.69 -4.52
C TYR A 63 -4.99 -14.04 -3.58
N ARG A 64 -5.38 -13.15 -2.64
CA ARG A 64 -6.44 -13.39 -1.64
C ARG A 64 -6.20 -14.66 -0.80
N LEU A 65 -4.94 -14.99 -0.50
CA LEU A 65 -4.57 -16.28 0.11
C LEU A 65 -4.46 -16.29 1.63
N ILE A 66 -4.26 -15.14 2.27
CA ILE A 66 -4.04 -15.06 3.73
C ILE A 66 -5.06 -14.11 4.36
N ASN A 67 -5.56 -14.44 5.55
CA ASN A 67 -6.56 -13.65 6.27
C ASN A 67 -5.96 -12.90 7.47
N ARG A 68 -4.75 -12.35 7.30
CA ARG A 68 -4.09 -11.52 8.31
C ARG A 68 -3.87 -10.12 7.78
N PHE A 69 -4.25 -9.13 8.57
CA PHE A 69 -3.93 -7.74 8.29
C PHE A 69 -2.44 -7.50 8.49
N SER A 70 -1.81 -6.79 7.56
CA SER A 70 -0.42 -6.35 7.65
C SER A 70 -0.37 -4.84 7.43
N GLU A 71 0.61 -4.20 8.06
CA GLU A 71 0.95 -2.80 7.84
C GLU A 71 2.12 -2.62 6.87
N ASP A 72 2.73 -3.73 6.43
CA ASP A 72 3.96 -3.74 5.65
C ASP A 72 3.69 -3.72 4.14
N ILE A 73 4.51 -2.97 3.41
CA ILE A 73 4.61 -2.97 1.95
C ILE A 73 6.03 -3.36 1.60
N ASP A 74 6.21 -4.62 1.17
CA ASP A 74 7.51 -5.16 0.80
C ASP A 74 7.74 -5.09 -0.71
N ILE A 75 8.73 -4.32 -1.13
CA ILE A 75 9.11 -4.12 -2.53
C ILE A 75 10.52 -4.67 -2.74
N ALA A 76 10.71 -5.42 -3.81
CA ALA A 76 12.02 -5.78 -4.33
C ALA A 76 12.28 -5.00 -5.62
N THR A 77 13.46 -4.41 -5.77
CA THR A 77 13.87 -3.79 -7.03
C THR A 77 14.39 -4.85 -8.00
N ILE A 78 13.98 -4.75 -9.26
CA ILE A 78 14.61 -5.46 -10.37
C ILE A 78 15.89 -4.69 -10.70
N ASN A 79 17.03 -5.37 -10.62
CA ASN A 79 18.34 -4.73 -10.68
C ASN A 79 19.07 -5.10 -11.95
N GLU A 80 19.35 -4.08 -12.75
CA GLU A 80 20.32 -4.13 -13.83
C GLU A 80 21.55 -3.36 -13.39
N ASN A 81 22.61 -4.06 -12.96
CA ASN A 81 24.00 -3.57 -12.86
C ASN A 81 24.25 -2.19 -12.20
N LEU A 82 23.40 -1.74 -11.27
CA LEU A 82 23.59 -0.45 -10.58
C LEU A 82 24.66 -0.54 -9.48
N SER A 83 25.46 0.52 -9.33
CA SER A 83 26.34 0.68 -8.17
C SER A 83 25.55 0.88 -6.88
N GLY A 84 26.15 0.59 -5.72
CA GLY A 84 25.47 0.77 -4.42
C GLY A 84 24.93 2.19 -4.17
N ASN A 85 25.59 3.22 -4.69
CA ASN A 85 25.11 4.61 -4.60
C ASN A 85 23.94 4.88 -5.55
N ALA A 86 23.99 4.38 -6.78
CA ALA A 86 22.89 4.53 -7.73
C ALA A 86 21.64 3.79 -7.25
N LEU A 87 21.82 2.59 -6.69
CA LEU A 87 20.75 1.81 -6.09
C LEU A 87 20.13 2.50 -4.87
N LYS A 88 20.96 3.04 -3.98
CA LYS A 88 20.49 3.88 -2.86
C LYS A 88 19.61 5.01 -3.39
N THR A 89 20.07 5.75 -4.39
CA THR A 89 19.30 6.85 -5.00
C THR A 89 17.97 6.36 -5.58
N LYS A 90 17.96 5.25 -6.32
CA LYS A 90 16.74 4.64 -6.88
C LYS A 90 15.75 4.26 -5.77
N ILE A 91 16.20 3.56 -4.72
CA ILE A 91 15.37 3.17 -3.57
C ILE A 91 14.74 4.40 -2.90
N ARG A 92 15.54 5.46 -2.67
CA ARG A 92 15.02 6.71 -2.09
C ARG A 92 13.98 7.39 -2.98
N ALA A 93 14.19 7.36 -4.30
CA ALA A 93 13.29 7.98 -5.26
C ALA A 93 11.96 7.22 -5.37
N ILE A 94 11.99 5.88 -5.35
CA ILE A 94 10.80 5.03 -5.29
C ILE A 94 9.98 5.36 -4.05
N GLU A 95 10.58 5.26 -2.86
CA GLU A 95 9.89 5.52 -1.60
C GLU A 95 9.24 6.92 -1.59
N LYS A 96 10.02 7.96 -1.93
CA LYS A 96 9.51 9.34 -1.98
C LYS A 96 8.32 9.48 -2.94
N SER A 97 8.33 8.79 -4.09
CA SER A 97 7.26 8.88 -5.08
C SER A 97 5.93 8.28 -4.61
N ILE A 98 5.99 7.27 -3.74
CA ILE A 98 4.80 6.53 -3.29
C ILE A 98 4.25 7.03 -1.95
N THR A 99 5.05 7.75 -1.16
CA THR A 99 4.70 8.22 0.19
C THR A 99 4.45 9.74 0.29
N ALA A 100 4.17 10.43 -0.82
CA ALA A 100 4.12 11.91 -0.88
C ALA A 100 3.15 12.60 0.12
N GLU A 101 2.06 11.93 0.51
CA GLU A 101 1.05 12.46 1.44
C GLU A 101 1.14 11.86 2.84
N LEU A 102 2.24 11.16 3.13
CA LEU A 102 2.46 10.50 4.42
C LEU A 102 3.60 11.17 5.18
N THR A 103 3.49 11.17 6.51
CA THR A 103 4.52 11.71 7.39
C THR A 103 5.45 10.60 7.84
N GLU A 104 6.73 10.68 7.47
CA GLU A 104 7.73 9.72 7.96
C GLU A 104 7.92 9.89 9.48
N ILE A 105 7.88 8.77 10.21
CA ILE A 105 8.21 8.71 11.64
C ILE A 105 9.47 7.86 11.84
N ILE A 106 10.35 8.29 12.74
CA ILE A 106 11.59 7.58 13.04
C ILE A 106 11.38 6.74 14.30
N GLU A 107 11.38 5.42 14.11
CA GLU A 107 11.42 4.45 15.20
C GLU A 107 12.77 3.70 15.13
N PRO A 108 13.74 4.00 16.01
CA PRO A 108 15.11 3.49 15.89
C PRO A 108 15.23 1.95 15.82
N GLU A 109 14.30 1.23 16.46
CA GLU A 109 14.30 -0.24 16.47
C GLU A 109 13.74 -0.85 15.18
N LEU A 110 12.98 -0.09 14.39
CA LEU A 110 12.31 -0.56 13.18
C LEU A 110 12.83 0.09 11.90
N THR A 111 13.40 1.30 12.00
CA THR A 111 13.90 2.08 10.87
C THR A 111 15.30 1.61 10.48
N SER A 112 15.50 1.31 9.20
CA SER A 112 16.82 0.92 8.69
C SER A 112 17.05 1.45 7.28
N LYS A 113 18.14 2.20 7.06
CA LYS A 113 18.41 2.91 5.81
C LYS A 113 19.83 2.62 5.29
N GLY A 114 19.97 1.51 4.57
CA GLY A 114 21.20 1.08 3.92
C GLY A 114 21.30 1.48 2.43
N SER A 115 22.29 0.92 1.72
CA SER A 115 22.49 1.13 0.28
C SER A 115 21.57 0.24 -0.58
N MET A 116 21.38 -1.02 -0.16
CA MET A 116 20.57 -2.02 -0.88
C MET A 116 19.23 -2.31 -0.20
N PHE A 117 18.96 -1.62 0.91
CA PHE A 117 17.82 -1.89 1.78
C PHE A 117 17.35 -0.60 2.43
N ARG A 118 16.04 -0.39 2.47
CA ARG A 118 15.41 0.70 3.18
C ARG A 118 14.10 0.24 3.79
N LYS A 119 13.96 0.41 5.10
CA LYS A 119 12.73 0.23 5.87
C LYS A 119 12.43 1.53 6.59
N SER A 120 11.29 2.13 6.26
CA SER A 120 10.84 3.40 6.82
C SER A 120 9.37 3.30 7.22
N ILE A 121 9.00 4.04 8.26
CA ILE A 121 7.67 4.00 8.85
C ILE A 121 6.97 5.31 8.55
N PHE A 122 5.71 5.25 8.16
CA PHE A 122 4.92 6.41 7.77
C PHE A 122 3.58 6.43 8.47
N GLN A 123 3.19 7.60 8.96
CA GLN A 123 1.87 7.90 9.48
C GLN A 123 1.01 8.53 8.38
N TYR A 124 -0.21 8.04 8.22
CA TYR A 124 -1.22 8.64 7.35
C TYR A 124 -2.15 9.60 8.10
N PRO A 125 -2.82 10.56 7.42
CA PRO A 125 -3.84 11.41 8.02
C PRO A 125 -5.03 10.60 8.54
N HIS A 126 -5.45 10.87 9.78
CA HIS A 126 -6.53 10.14 10.44
C HIS A 126 -7.88 10.78 10.16
N THR A 127 -8.86 9.96 9.80
CA THR A 127 -10.23 10.46 9.55
C THR A 127 -11.23 9.96 10.58
N ILE A 128 -11.00 8.78 11.17
CA ILE A 128 -11.87 8.24 12.22
C ILE A 128 -11.34 8.65 13.60
N ALA A 129 -12.20 9.32 14.37
CA ALA A 129 -11.91 9.75 15.73
C ALA A 129 -11.54 8.53 16.60
N ASP A 130 -10.47 8.67 17.39
CA ASP A 130 -9.77 7.69 18.25
C ASP A 130 -10.59 6.92 19.29
N ARG A 131 -11.92 6.86 19.18
CA ARG A 131 -12.80 6.49 20.29
C ARG A 131 -12.84 4.99 20.61
N LEU A 132 -12.28 4.11 19.77
CA LEU A 132 -12.58 2.67 19.88
C LEU A 132 -11.37 1.74 20.09
N ASN A 133 -10.14 2.08 19.65
CA ASN A 133 -8.96 1.22 19.88
C ASN A 133 -7.64 1.99 20.01
N VAL A 134 -7.12 2.09 21.23
CA VAL A 134 -5.80 2.69 21.52
C VAL A 134 -4.63 1.83 21.01
N ASN A 135 -4.88 0.55 20.70
CA ASN A 135 -3.83 -0.44 20.37
C ASN A 135 -3.53 -0.58 18.88
N VAL A 136 -4.29 0.04 17.97
CA VAL A 136 -4.01 -0.08 16.54
C VAL A 136 -3.08 1.04 16.10
N GLN A 137 -1.85 0.65 15.74
CA GLN A 137 -0.87 1.60 15.23
C GLN A 137 -1.31 2.12 13.86
N LYS A 138 -1.45 3.43 13.76
CA LYS A 138 -1.93 4.12 12.55
C LYS A 138 -0.78 4.48 11.63
N ARG A 139 -0.08 3.45 11.18
CA ARG A 139 1.11 3.55 10.36
C ARG A 139 1.09 2.52 9.25
N ILE A 140 1.93 2.77 8.26
CA ILE A 140 2.38 1.79 7.29
C ILE A 140 3.89 1.69 7.35
N ILE A 141 4.42 0.52 7.02
CA ILE A 141 5.84 0.26 6.95
C ILE A 141 6.17 0.00 5.49
N VAL A 142 7.10 0.77 4.93
CA VAL A 142 7.56 0.58 3.55
C VAL A 142 8.95 0.00 3.60
N GLU A 143 9.09 -1.22 3.08
CA GLU A 143 10.37 -1.89 2.89
C GLU A 143 10.70 -1.99 1.40
N ILE A 144 11.87 -1.52 1.01
CA ILE A 144 12.40 -1.62 -0.36
C ILE A 144 13.79 -2.23 -0.28
N ASN A 145 14.00 -3.36 -0.95
CA ASN A 145 15.27 -4.07 -0.95
C ASN A 145 15.69 -4.47 -2.37
N SER A 146 16.97 -4.82 -2.50
CA SER A 146 17.64 -5.09 -3.77
C SER A 146 18.54 -6.34 -3.71
N PHE A 147 18.32 -7.20 -2.73
CA PHE A 147 19.24 -8.31 -2.42
C PHE A 147 19.24 -9.44 -3.46
N ALA A 148 18.14 -9.62 -4.19
CA ALA A 148 17.97 -10.69 -5.16
C ALA A 148 17.18 -10.20 -6.36
N ASN A 149 17.30 -10.92 -7.48
CA ASN A 149 16.41 -10.73 -8.62
C ASN A 149 15.04 -11.36 -8.29
N PRO A 150 13.96 -10.58 -8.14
CA PRO A 150 12.66 -11.09 -7.68
C PRO A 150 11.89 -11.77 -8.82
N TYR A 151 12.39 -12.89 -9.33
CA TYR A 151 11.81 -13.64 -10.45
C TYR A 151 11.49 -15.10 -10.04
N PRO A 152 10.39 -15.72 -10.55
CA PRO A 152 9.38 -15.14 -11.44
C PRO A 152 8.40 -14.22 -10.70
N TYR A 153 7.76 -13.32 -11.46
CA TYR A 153 6.65 -12.48 -11.01
C TYR A 153 5.56 -12.46 -12.07
N VAL A 154 4.34 -12.15 -11.65
CA VAL A 154 3.16 -12.05 -12.51
C VAL A 154 2.45 -10.72 -12.27
N SER A 155 1.83 -10.18 -13.31
CA SER A 155 0.97 -9.00 -13.18
C SER A 155 -0.32 -9.41 -12.46
N GLN A 156 -0.63 -8.75 -11.34
CA GLN A 156 -1.86 -8.97 -10.57
C GLN A 156 -2.66 -7.69 -10.43
N SER A 157 -3.99 -7.84 -10.47
CA SER A 157 -4.93 -6.76 -10.18
C SER A 157 -5.01 -6.53 -8.67
N ILE A 158 -4.80 -5.29 -8.24
CA ILE A 158 -4.85 -4.86 -6.84
C ILE A 158 -6.09 -3.98 -6.64
N THR A 159 -6.80 -4.22 -5.54
CA THR A 159 -8.00 -3.48 -5.12
C THR A 159 -7.97 -3.20 -3.60
N SER A 160 -8.94 -2.44 -3.11
CA SER A 160 -9.17 -2.18 -1.69
C SER A 160 -10.54 -2.68 -1.25
N PHE A 161 -10.73 -2.86 0.05
CA PHE A 161 -12.04 -3.20 0.61
C PHE A 161 -13.11 -2.15 0.31
N ILE A 162 -12.76 -0.85 0.27
CA ILE A 162 -13.72 0.20 -0.07
C ILE A 162 -14.24 0.00 -1.49
N VAL A 163 -13.36 -0.38 -2.43
CA VAL A 163 -13.75 -0.66 -3.82
C VAL A 163 -14.61 -1.93 -3.88
N ASP A 164 -14.20 -3.00 -3.20
CA ASP A 164 -14.98 -4.23 -3.15
C ASP A 164 -16.39 -3.96 -2.59
N PHE A 165 -16.53 -3.13 -1.56
CA PHE A 165 -17.82 -2.68 -1.03
C PHE A 165 -18.65 -1.90 -2.05
N LEU A 166 -18.06 -0.92 -2.72
CA LEU A 166 -18.76 -0.09 -3.72
C LEU A 166 -19.26 -0.96 -4.89
N LEU A 167 -18.45 -1.91 -5.36
CA LEU A 167 -18.84 -2.82 -6.43
C LEU A 167 -19.91 -3.82 -5.98
N GLU A 168 -19.80 -4.41 -4.78
CA GLU A 168 -20.81 -5.31 -4.22
C GLU A 168 -22.16 -4.63 -3.95
N THR A 169 -22.15 -3.30 -3.76
CA THR A 169 -23.36 -2.48 -3.56
C THR A 169 -23.82 -1.75 -4.82
N ASN A 170 -23.28 -2.10 -5.99
CA ASN A 170 -23.64 -1.55 -7.29
C ASN A 170 -23.50 -0.01 -7.38
N GLN A 171 -22.37 0.51 -6.90
CA GLN A 171 -21.98 1.93 -6.95
C GLN A 171 -20.67 2.16 -7.74
N PRO A 172 -20.57 1.71 -9.00
CA PRO A 172 -19.35 1.88 -9.80
C PRO A 172 -19.00 3.34 -10.08
N GLU A 173 -19.98 4.25 -10.09
CA GLU A 173 -19.77 5.68 -10.33
C GLU A 173 -18.92 6.31 -9.22
N ALA A 174 -19.05 5.82 -7.98
CA ALA A 174 -18.22 6.27 -6.86
C ALA A 174 -16.75 5.86 -7.04
N VAL A 175 -16.50 4.66 -7.60
CA VAL A 175 -15.14 4.21 -7.93
C VAL A 175 -14.49 5.17 -8.92
N GLU A 176 -15.22 5.59 -9.94
CA GLU A 176 -14.75 6.56 -10.94
C GLU A 176 -14.59 7.97 -10.36
N GLN A 177 -15.56 8.44 -9.58
CA GLN A 177 -15.53 9.75 -8.95
C GLN A 177 -14.26 9.95 -8.12
N TYR A 178 -13.89 8.92 -7.33
CA TYR A 178 -12.77 8.98 -6.40
C TYR A 178 -11.44 8.45 -6.95
N GLY A 179 -11.40 7.92 -8.17
CA GLY A 179 -10.17 7.35 -8.75
C GLY A 179 -9.70 6.07 -8.08
N LEU A 180 -10.63 5.21 -7.72
CA LEU A 180 -10.36 3.98 -6.96
C LEU A 180 -10.32 2.73 -7.86
N GLN A 181 -10.16 2.88 -9.17
CA GLN A 181 -10.09 1.75 -10.08
C GLN A 181 -8.96 0.79 -9.66
N SER A 182 -9.19 -0.51 -9.83
CA SER A 182 -8.14 -1.50 -9.68
C SER A 182 -7.00 -1.22 -10.65
N PHE A 183 -5.78 -1.52 -10.24
CA PHE A 183 -4.58 -1.33 -11.05
C PHE A 183 -3.73 -2.60 -11.04
N PHE A 184 -2.85 -2.72 -12.02
CA PHE A 184 -1.96 -3.86 -12.17
C PHE A 184 -0.59 -3.56 -11.59
N LEU A 185 0.01 -4.54 -10.90
CA LEU A 185 1.36 -4.45 -10.38
C LEU A 185 2.07 -5.80 -10.53
N ASN A 186 3.38 -5.76 -10.75
CA ASN A 186 4.21 -6.96 -10.68
C ASN A 186 4.22 -7.50 -9.25
N VAL A 187 3.71 -8.72 -9.07
CA VAL A 187 3.66 -9.42 -7.79
C VAL A 187 4.49 -10.69 -7.89
N LEU A 188 5.32 -10.97 -6.88
CA LEU A 188 6.15 -12.17 -6.83
C LEU A 188 5.28 -13.42 -7.03
N ASP A 189 5.71 -14.33 -7.90
CA ASP A 189 4.97 -15.55 -8.17
C ASP A 189 4.91 -16.42 -6.91
N LYS A 190 3.78 -17.09 -6.72
CA LYS A 190 3.52 -17.99 -5.58
C LYS A 190 3.71 -19.47 -5.91
N ARG A 191 4.03 -19.77 -7.18
CA ARG A 191 4.23 -21.13 -7.70
C ARG A 191 5.57 -21.73 -7.29
#